data_AF-A0A0F4Z9G6-F1
#
_entry.id   AF-A0A0F4Z9G6-F1
#
_cell.length_a   1.000
_cell.length_b   1.000
_cell.length_c   1.000
_cell.angle_alpha   90.00
_cell.angle_beta   90.00
_cell.angle_gamma   90.00
#
_symmetry.space_group_name_H-M   'P 1'
#
loop_
_entity.id
_entity.type
_entity.pdbx_description
1 polymer ?
#
loop_
_entity_poly.entity_id
_entity_poly.type
_entity_poly.pdbx_seq_one_letter_code
_entity_poly.pdbx_strand_id
1 'polypeptide(L)'
;MTEANSKDKESFPLLTVAAAEGPTGPRRRRKSSLLGSGVHLGDTRAPALASSRMAMDASSPTEKRSKKRRARSALYKMRNAILKHTYLLPALMLATFGLLYAVNPSPSNPVYHFIFLSYPQKPLLDDQPMQYGKGPWDFAFVTFYTVVLSFTREFIMQEILRPMARWFGLSKGKQARFMEQVYTAIYFACLGPFGLYVMSKTPVWYYNTTGMYENFPHRTHEAIVKFYYLFQAAYWAQQAIVLVLGLEKPRKDFKELIAHHIVSLLLIGLSYRFHFTYIGLAVYTTHDISDFFLATSKTLNYLDSPIVGPYFFVFMMVWIYCRHYINLQIIWSLFTEFRTVGPFELDWETEQYKCLLSQMITTALLSSLQALNLFWLFHIVRIAYRFIRYSSADDDRSDNEEDESDDSNVSSEKKEPSVDIKVTDEKN
;
A
#
# COMPACT_ATOMS: atom_id res chain seq x y z
N MET A 1 -13.64 -56.65 -28.75
CA MET A 1 -14.57 -57.65 -28.17
C MET A 1 -15.24 -56.99 -26.97
N THR A 2 -16.58 -57.00 -26.92
CA THR A 2 -17.48 -56.61 -25.79
C THR A 2 -17.26 -55.23 -25.15
N GLU A 3 -18.17 -54.24 -25.28
CA GLU A 3 -19.51 -54.15 -24.63
C GLU A 3 -19.46 -54.02 -23.09
N ALA A 4 -20.28 -53.22 -22.39
CA ALA A 4 -21.19 -52.14 -22.78
C ALA A 4 -21.63 -51.30 -21.54
N ASN A 5 -21.81 -49.98 -21.75
CA ASN A 5 -22.97 -49.15 -21.40
C ASN A 5 -23.59 -49.07 -19.96
N SER A 6 -23.65 -47.83 -19.43
CA SER A 6 -24.76 -47.17 -18.68
C SER A 6 -25.35 -47.76 -17.37
N LYS A 7 -25.34 -46.93 -16.30
CA LYS A 7 -26.58 -46.32 -15.74
C LYS A 7 -26.35 -45.24 -14.65
N ASP A 8 -27.07 -44.13 -14.78
CA ASP A 8 -27.21 -43.04 -13.80
C ASP A 8 -28.17 -43.37 -12.63
N LYS A 9 -28.19 -42.49 -11.61
CA LYS A 9 -29.30 -42.03 -10.72
C LYS A 9 -28.73 -41.45 -9.40
N GLU A 10 -29.26 -40.44 -8.71
CA GLU A 10 -30.32 -39.42 -8.92
C GLU A 10 -29.96 -38.26 -7.93
N SER A 11 -29.63 -37.01 -8.33
CA SER A 11 -30.51 -35.88 -8.73
C SER A 11 -31.64 -35.55 -7.72
N PHE A 12 -31.63 -34.39 -7.04
CA PHE A 12 -32.27 -33.08 -7.38
C PHE A 12 -32.23 -32.15 -6.11
N PRO A 13 -32.72 -30.88 -6.08
CA PRO A 13 -33.25 -30.04 -7.16
C PRO A 13 -32.70 -28.60 -7.27
N LEU A 14 -32.77 -28.05 -8.50
CA LEU A 14 -32.90 -26.61 -8.75
C LEU A 14 -34.39 -26.22 -8.75
N LEU A 15 -34.70 -24.99 -8.32
CA LEU A 15 -36.06 -24.44 -8.38
C LEU A 15 -36.34 -23.81 -9.76
N THR A 16 -37.28 -24.40 -10.48
CA THR A 16 -37.91 -23.82 -11.67
C THR A 16 -39.30 -23.31 -11.31
N VAL A 17 -39.65 -22.10 -11.77
CA VAL A 17 -41.07 -21.70 -11.92
C VAL A 17 -41.30 -21.44 -13.41
N ALA A 18 -42.33 -22.10 -13.94
CA ALA A 18 -42.58 -22.20 -15.38
C ALA A 18 -43.23 -20.94 -15.98
N ALA A 19 -43.09 -20.80 -17.29
CA ALA A 19 -43.88 -19.88 -18.11
C ALA A 19 -45.16 -20.56 -18.62
N ALA A 20 -46.20 -19.77 -18.91
CA ALA A 20 -47.36 -20.17 -19.70
C ALA A 20 -47.79 -19.01 -20.63
N GLU A 21 -47.54 -19.22 -21.92
CA GLU A 21 -48.25 -18.83 -23.16
C GLU A 21 -49.02 -17.47 -23.29
N GLY A 22 -48.96 -16.88 -24.50
CA GLY A 22 -49.51 -15.55 -24.87
C GLY A 22 -50.97 -15.56 -25.40
N PRO A 23 -51.37 -14.75 -26.42
CA PRO A 23 -50.56 -13.96 -27.38
C PRO A 23 -51.09 -12.54 -27.77
N THR A 24 -50.47 -11.92 -28.79
CA THR A 24 -50.87 -10.73 -29.62
C THR A 24 -50.49 -9.30 -29.15
N GLY A 25 -50.09 -8.44 -30.11
CA GLY A 25 -49.52 -7.07 -29.91
C GLY A 25 -50.51 -5.90 -30.15
N PRO A 26 -50.13 -4.67 -30.62
CA PRO A 26 -48.82 -4.16 -31.07
C PRO A 26 -48.40 -2.76 -30.49
N ARG A 27 -47.37 -2.12 -31.08
CA ARG A 27 -46.67 -0.84 -30.70
C ARG A 27 -47.52 0.47 -30.67
N ARG A 28 -47.24 1.37 -29.69
CA ARG A 28 -47.07 2.87 -29.81
C ARG A 28 -46.62 3.44 -28.44
N ARG A 29 -45.65 4.35 -28.23
CA ARG A 29 -45.17 5.65 -28.80
C ARG A 29 -45.76 6.91 -28.10
N ARG A 30 -44.84 7.64 -27.41
CA ARG A 30 -44.86 9.04 -26.93
C ARG A 30 -46.00 9.52 -25.99
N LYS A 31 -45.57 10.15 -24.89
CA LYS A 31 -46.39 11.05 -24.07
C LYS A 31 -46.82 12.27 -24.89
N SER A 32 -48.09 12.65 -24.78
CA SER A 32 -48.66 13.88 -25.34
C SER A 32 -48.46 15.07 -24.41
N SER A 33 -48.46 16.26 -25.01
CA SER A 33 -48.69 17.55 -24.39
C SER A 33 -49.66 18.35 -25.27
N LEU A 34 -50.27 19.39 -24.69
CA LEU A 34 -51.22 20.39 -25.23
C LEU A 34 -52.72 20.23 -24.92
N LEU A 35 -53.26 21.41 -24.56
CA LEU A 35 -54.65 21.89 -24.49
C LEU A 35 -55.65 21.26 -23.50
N GLY A 36 -56.02 22.09 -22.52
CA GLY A 36 -57.43 22.37 -22.21
C GLY A 36 -57.60 23.90 -22.16
N SER A 37 -58.42 24.47 -23.04
CA SER A 37 -58.72 25.91 -23.12
C SER A 37 -60.15 26.19 -22.68
N GLY A 38 -60.36 27.29 -21.95
CA GLY A 38 -61.67 27.81 -21.58
C GLY A 38 -61.56 29.30 -21.26
N VAL A 39 -62.37 30.13 -21.92
CA VAL A 39 -62.26 31.60 -21.98
C VAL A 39 -63.40 32.23 -21.18
N HIS A 40 -63.15 33.32 -20.43
CA HIS A 40 -64.02 34.51 -20.50
C HIS A 40 -63.42 35.77 -19.82
N LEU A 41 -63.53 36.88 -20.57
CA LEU A 41 -63.67 38.31 -20.25
C LEU A 41 -63.04 38.95 -19.00
N GLY A 42 -62.50 40.16 -19.24
CA GLY A 42 -61.78 40.98 -18.28
C GLY A 42 -62.59 41.57 -17.12
N ASP A 43 -61.86 42.14 -16.17
CA ASP A 43 -61.99 43.59 -15.96
C ASP A 43 -60.74 44.19 -15.30
N THR A 44 -60.64 45.52 -15.33
CA THR A 44 -59.52 46.28 -14.74
C THR A 44 -59.69 46.53 -13.24
N ARG A 45 -58.64 46.29 -12.43
CA ARG A 45 -58.24 47.13 -11.27
C ARG A 45 -57.00 46.60 -10.53
N ALA A 46 -56.14 47.52 -10.10
CA ALA A 46 -55.08 47.28 -9.12
C ALA A 46 -55.61 47.54 -7.67
N PRO A 47 -54.78 47.36 -6.63
CA PRO A 47 -54.81 46.17 -5.78
C PRO A 47 -55.58 46.35 -4.45
N ALA A 48 -56.11 45.26 -3.89
CA ALA A 48 -56.71 45.26 -2.56
C ALA A 48 -55.65 45.04 -1.45
N LEU A 49 -55.48 46.02 -0.56
CA LEU A 49 -54.55 46.02 0.58
C LEU A 49 -55.01 45.13 1.75
N ALA A 50 -55.21 43.82 1.51
CA ALA A 50 -55.66 42.87 2.54
C ALA A 50 -54.72 41.67 2.77
N SER A 51 -53.79 41.38 1.86
CA SER A 51 -52.97 40.15 1.90
C SER A 51 -51.60 40.31 2.57
N SER A 52 -51.21 41.52 2.99
CA SER A 52 -49.83 41.84 3.41
C SER A 52 -49.45 41.41 4.84
N ARG A 53 -50.36 40.78 5.60
CA ARG A 53 -50.14 40.41 7.01
C ARG A 53 -49.94 38.92 7.31
N MET A 54 -49.95 38.04 6.30
CA MET A 54 -49.64 36.60 6.46
C MET A 54 -48.28 36.19 5.84
N ALA A 55 -47.41 37.14 5.50
CA ALA A 55 -46.14 36.90 4.83
C ALA A 55 -44.88 36.92 5.75
N MET A 56 -45.05 36.93 7.07
CA MET A 56 -43.96 37.19 8.03
C MET A 56 -43.48 36.00 8.86
N ASP A 57 -44.12 34.81 8.82
CA ASP A 57 -43.69 33.66 9.66
C ASP A 57 -43.67 32.29 8.95
N ALA A 58 -43.78 32.27 7.63
CA ALA A 58 -43.66 31.06 6.83
C ALA A 58 -42.21 30.77 6.44
N SER A 59 -41.35 30.39 7.41
CA SER A 59 -39.99 29.91 7.11
C SER A 59 -40.04 28.59 6.31
N SER A 60 -40.00 28.72 4.97
CA SER A 60 -40.57 27.73 4.06
C SER A 60 -39.94 26.32 4.17
N PRO A 61 -40.74 25.23 4.11
CA PRO A 61 -40.22 23.86 4.07
C PRO A 61 -39.32 23.59 2.86
N THR A 62 -39.54 24.33 1.76
CA THR A 62 -38.77 24.26 0.51
C THR A 62 -37.34 24.74 0.67
N GLU A 63 -37.06 25.77 1.47
CA GLU A 63 -35.71 26.26 1.79
C GLU A 63 -34.88 25.18 2.50
N LYS A 64 -35.41 24.59 3.57
CA LYS A 64 -34.76 23.50 4.33
C LYS A 64 -34.57 22.24 3.44
N ARG A 65 -35.55 21.91 2.59
CA ARG A 65 -35.48 20.79 1.64
C ARG A 65 -34.45 21.04 0.51
N SER A 66 -34.32 22.29 0.06
CA SER A 66 -33.31 22.72 -0.93
C SER A 66 -31.89 22.64 -0.36
N LYS A 67 -31.65 23.21 0.84
CA LYS A 67 -30.37 23.12 1.55
C LYS A 67 -29.96 21.65 1.78
N LYS A 68 -30.89 20.79 2.22
CA LYS A 68 -30.65 19.33 2.38
C LYS A 68 -30.37 18.62 1.04
N ARG A 69 -31.01 19.02 -0.06
CA ARG A 69 -30.72 18.48 -1.41
C ARG A 69 -29.35 18.91 -1.94
N ARG A 70 -28.97 20.18 -1.72
CA ARG A 70 -27.66 20.74 -2.09
C ARG A 70 -26.52 20.09 -1.29
N ALA A 71 -26.71 19.89 0.02
CA ALA A 71 -25.76 19.15 0.87
C ALA A 71 -25.57 17.69 0.40
N ARG A 72 -26.66 16.97 0.10
CA ARG A 72 -26.59 15.62 -0.48
C ARG A 72 -25.87 15.59 -1.84
N SER A 73 -26.07 16.60 -2.69
CA SER A 73 -25.35 16.74 -3.96
C SER A 73 -23.86 17.03 -3.76
N ALA A 74 -23.50 17.86 -2.78
CA ALA A 74 -22.10 18.14 -2.43
C ALA A 74 -21.39 16.90 -1.87
N LEU A 75 -22.03 16.16 -0.95
CA LEU A 75 -21.50 14.91 -0.40
C LEU A 75 -21.32 13.84 -1.50
N TYR A 76 -22.24 13.74 -2.46
CA TYR A 76 -22.11 12.84 -3.60
C TYR A 76 -20.93 13.23 -4.50
N LYS A 77 -20.76 14.52 -4.82
CA LYS A 77 -19.61 15.03 -5.57
C LYS A 77 -18.29 14.78 -4.85
N MET A 78 -18.25 15.00 -3.53
CA MET A 78 -17.09 14.75 -2.68
C MET A 78 -16.74 13.26 -2.64
N ARG A 79 -17.73 12.38 -2.47
CA ARG A 79 -17.52 10.92 -2.54
C ARG A 79 -16.95 10.49 -3.90
N ASN A 80 -17.52 10.99 -5.00
CA ASN A 80 -16.99 10.68 -6.34
C ASN A 80 -15.59 11.27 -6.56
N ALA A 81 -15.26 12.41 -5.97
CA ALA A 81 -13.91 12.98 -6.02
C ALA A 81 -12.89 12.13 -5.25
N ILE A 82 -13.22 11.67 -4.04
CA ILE A 82 -12.37 10.79 -3.21
C ILE A 82 -12.19 9.42 -3.87
N LEU A 83 -13.24 8.85 -4.47
CA LEU A 83 -13.14 7.59 -5.22
C LEU A 83 -12.31 7.72 -6.51
N LYS A 84 -12.19 8.93 -7.07
CA LYS A 84 -11.37 9.20 -8.26
C LYS A 84 -9.91 9.54 -7.91
N HIS A 85 -9.70 10.25 -6.80
CA HIS A 85 -8.39 10.68 -6.32
C HIS A 85 -8.24 10.24 -4.86
N THR A 86 -7.71 9.03 -4.65
CA THR A 86 -7.61 8.37 -3.34
C THR A 86 -6.77 9.18 -2.35
N TYR A 87 -5.78 9.95 -2.84
CA TYR A 87 -4.95 10.84 -2.02
C TYR A 87 -5.75 11.92 -1.28
N LEU A 88 -6.98 12.25 -1.71
CA LEU A 88 -7.82 13.24 -1.03
C LEU A 88 -8.22 12.81 0.39
N LEU A 89 -8.33 11.51 0.67
CA LEU A 89 -8.65 11.02 2.02
C LEU A 89 -7.52 11.32 3.02
N PRO A 90 -6.27 10.85 2.84
CA PRO A 90 -5.18 11.19 3.74
C PRO A 90 -4.83 12.69 3.67
N ALA A 91 -4.99 13.38 2.52
CA ALA A 91 -4.83 14.84 2.46
C ALA A 91 -5.81 15.58 3.39
N LEU A 92 -7.07 15.16 3.48
CA LEU A 92 -8.05 15.74 4.40
C LEU A 92 -7.67 15.48 5.87
N MET A 93 -7.13 14.30 6.18
CA MET A 93 -6.61 13.98 7.52
C MET A 93 -5.43 14.88 7.88
N LEU A 94 -4.44 15.04 6.99
CA LEU A 94 -3.29 15.92 7.19
C LEU A 94 -3.71 17.39 7.33
N ALA A 95 -4.66 17.87 6.50
CA ALA A 95 -5.23 19.21 6.63
C ALA A 95 -5.92 19.41 7.99
N THR A 96 -6.58 18.37 8.52
CA THR A 96 -7.20 18.41 9.85
C THR A 96 -6.14 18.53 10.95
N PHE A 97 -5.07 17.74 10.91
CA PHE A 97 -3.93 17.89 11.83
C PHE A 97 -3.28 19.28 11.74
N GLY A 98 -3.05 19.79 10.52
CA GLY A 98 -2.48 21.12 10.29
C GLY A 98 -3.35 22.25 10.86
N LEU A 99 -4.67 22.18 10.68
CA LEU A 99 -5.63 23.13 11.26
C LEU A 99 -5.65 23.06 12.80
N LEU A 100 -5.68 21.85 13.38
CA LEU A 100 -5.64 21.67 14.83
C LEU A 100 -4.32 22.16 15.44
N TYR A 101 -3.20 22.03 14.73
CA TYR A 101 -1.93 22.63 15.13
C TYR A 101 -1.96 24.16 15.05
N ALA A 102 -2.49 24.72 13.95
CA ALA A 102 -2.56 26.17 13.73
C ALA A 102 -3.42 26.93 14.75
N VAL A 103 -4.40 26.27 15.40
CA VAL A 103 -5.21 26.86 16.49
C VAL A 103 -4.36 27.17 17.73
N ASN A 104 -3.35 26.35 18.03
CA ASN A 104 -2.40 26.59 19.12
C ASN A 104 -1.03 25.98 18.73
N PRO A 105 -0.17 26.74 18.04
CA PRO A 105 1.12 26.25 17.55
C PRO A 105 2.17 26.29 18.68
N SER A 106 1.97 25.48 19.72
CA SER A 106 2.87 25.35 20.87
C SER A 106 3.00 23.90 21.33
N PRO A 107 4.06 23.56 22.11
CA PRO A 107 4.24 22.22 22.67
C PRO A 107 3.14 21.77 23.64
N SER A 108 2.22 22.66 24.05
CA SER A 108 1.06 22.28 24.87
C SER A 108 -0.07 21.63 24.06
N ASN A 109 0.00 21.69 22.72
CA ASN A 109 -1.00 21.11 21.84
C ASN A 109 -0.73 19.60 21.66
N PRO A 110 -1.69 18.69 21.90
CA PRO A 110 -1.46 17.25 21.71
C PRO A 110 -1.03 16.90 20.27
N VAL A 111 -1.39 17.71 19.28
CA VAL A 111 -0.95 17.53 17.87
C VAL A 111 0.56 17.73 17.71
N TYR A 112 1.23 18.46 18.60
CA TYR A 112 2.69 18.61 18.58
C TYR A 112 3.40 17.24 18.62
N HIS A 113 2.89 16.30 19.42
CA HIS A 113 3.43 14.93 19.54
C HIS A 113 3.23 14.05 18.31
N PHE A 114 2.31 14.42 17.41
CA PHE A 114 2.10 13.74 16.13
C PHE A 114 3.09 14.25 15.07
N ILE A 115 3.40 15.54 15.07
CA ILE A 115 4.23 16.20 14.04
C ILE A 115 5.73 16.16 14.40
N PHE A 116 6.08 16.33 15.67
CA PHE A 116 7.45 16.49 16.14
C PHE A 116 7.88 15.37 17.09
N LEU A 117 9.19 15.15 17.19
CA LEU A 117 9.76 14.16 18.11
C LEU A 117 9.43 14.50 19.56
N SER A 118 8.90 13.51 20.27
CA SER A 118 8.58 13.62 21.70
C SER A 118 9.75 13.23 22.59
N TYR A 119 9.72 13.70 23.85
CA TYR A 119 10.69 13.41 24.91
C TYR A 119 12.12 13.96 24.68
N PRO A 120 12.31 15.25 24.34
CA PRO A 120 13.63 15.87 24.31
C PRO A 120 14.25 15.87 25.72
N GLN A 121 15.51 15.51 25.82
CA GLN A 121 16.31 15.60 27.04
C GLN A 121 17.28 16.78 26.94
N LYS A 122 17.53 17.45 28.06
CA LYS A 122 18.55 18.50 28.13
C LYS A 122 19.93 17.87 27.97
N PRO A 123 20.80 18.39 27.09
CA PRO A 123 22.21 17.98 27.04
C PRO A 123 22.86 18.15 28.42
N LEU A 124 23.79 17.24 28.76
CA LEU A 124 24.60 17.33 29.98
C LEU A 124 25.72 18.38 29.86
N LEU A 125 26.11 18.70 28.62
CA LEU A 125 27.12 19.65 28.20
C LEU A 125 26.58 20.39 26.97
N ASP A 126 26.81 21.70 26.87
CA ASP A 126 26.22 22.54 25.80
C ASP A 126 26.67 22.12 24.38
N ASP A 127 27.84 21.49 24.24
CA ASP A 127 28.38 20.99 22.98
C ASP A 127 27.80 19.62 22.53
N GLN A 128 26.94 18.97 23.32
CA GLN A 128 26.39 17.65 22.97
C GLN A 128 25.06 17.73 22.19
N PRO A 129 24.85 16.86 21.17
CA PRO A 129 23.63 16.86 20.38
C PRO A 129 22.42 16.45 21.22
N MET A 130 21.28 17.11 20.98
CA MET A 130 20.05 16.88 21.72
C MET A 130 19.58 15.42 21.60
N GLN A 131 19.49 14.77 22.76
CA GLN A 131 19.03 13.39 22.91
C GLN A 131 17.52 13.34 23.13
N TYR A 132 16.89 12.26 22.65
CA TYR A 132 15.46 12.02 22.80
C TYR A 132 15.22 10.66 23.45
N GLY A 133 14.41 10.64 24.50
CA GLY A 133 13.94 9.41 25.15
C GLY A 133 12.86 8.69 24.34
N LYS A 134 12.28 7.63 24.90
CA LYS A 134 11.20 6.83 24.27
C LYS A 134 9.92 6.90 25.10
N GLY A 135 8.76 6.76 24.48
CA GLY A 135 7.49 6.67 25.21
C GLY A 135 6.25 6.58 24.31
N PRO A 136 5.04 6.51 24.90
CA PRO A 136 3.80 6.27 24.16
C PRO A 136 3.46 7.32 23.08
N TRP A 137 3.93 8.56 23.21
CA TRP A 137 3.75 9.58 22.16
C TRP A 137 4.47 9.24 20.85
N ASP A 138 5.43 8.32 20.86
CA ASP A 138 6.09 7.85 19.64
C ASP A 138 5.12 7.05 18.74
N PHE A 139 4.06 6.43 19.30
CA PHE A 139 2.98 5.83 18.50
C PHE A 139 2.13 6.89 17.79
N ALA A 140 1.94 8.06 18.39
CA ALA A 140 1.22 9.18 17.76
C ALA A 140 2.01 9.72 16.56
N PHE A 141 3.32 9.90 16.73
CA PHE A 141 4.25 10.24 15.66
C PHE A 141 4.20 9.22 14.51
N VAL A 142 4.36 7.92 14.81
CA VAL A 142 4.27 6.83 13.81
C VAL A 142 2.93 6.89 13.06
N THR A 143 1.81 7.04 13.78
CA THR A 143 0.46 7.12 13.19
C THR A 143 0.31 8.31 12.24
N PHE A 144 0.82 9.49 12.60
CA PHE A 144 0.80 10.66 11.73
C PHE A 144 1.62 10.45 10.48
N TYR A 145 2.86 9.96 10.61
CA TYR A 145 3.73 9.72 9.48
C TYR A 145 3.23 8.58 8.56
N THR A 146 2.48 7.60 9.08
CA THR A 146 1.75 6.61 8.26
C THR A 146 0.70 7.30 7.38
N VAL A 147 0.01 8.35 7.85
CA VAL A 147 -0.92 9.15 7.04
C VAL A 147 -0.16 10.03 6.03
N VAL A 148 0.97 10.63 6.42
CA VAL A 148 1.85 11.39 5.51
C VAL A 148 2.33 10.52 4.35
N LEU A 149 2.81 9.31 4.65
CA LEU A 149 3.28 8.34 3.66
C LEU A 149 2.13 7.82 2.78
N SER A 150 0.95 7.58 3.36
CA SER A 150 -0.25 7.21 2.59
C SER A 150 -0.66 8.31 1.58
N PHE A 151 -0.63 9.58 1.99
CA PHE A 151 -0.83 10.71 1.07
C PHE A 151 0.24 10.74 -0.02
N THR A 152 1.50 10.63 0.38
CA THR A 152 2.67 10.75 -0.51
C THR A 152 2.65 9.65 -1.57
N ARG A 153 2.38 8.39 -1.19
CA ARG A 153 2.20 7.24 -2.07
C ARG A 153 1.12 7.51 -3.12
N GLU A 154 -0.11 7.79 -2.68
CA GLU A 154 -1.24 7.95 -3.59
C GLU A 154 -1.08 9.17 -4.51
N PHE A 155 -0.51 10.28 -4.00
CA PHE A 155 -0.22 11.47 -4.79
C PHE A 155 0.84 11.20 -5.86
N ILE A 156 1.99 10.63 -5.50
CA ILE A 156 3.07 10.29 -6.45
C ILE A 156 2.55 9.28 -7.49
N MET A 157 1.86 8.22 -7.06
CA MET A 157 1.32 7.22 -7.98
C MET A 157 0.33 7.83 -8.99
N GLN A 158 -0.55 8.75 -8.59
CA GLN A 158 -1.61 9.27 -9.46
C GLN A 158 -1.20 10.48 -10.31
N GLU A 159 -0.46 11.43 -9.74
CA GLU A 159 -0.12 12.69 -10.41
C GLU A 159 1.23 12.61 -11.15
N ILE A 160 2.15 11.73 -10.75
CA ILE A 160 3.49 11.62 -11.35
C ILE A 160 3.64 10.30 -12.13
N LEU A 161 3.42 9.16 -11.48
CA LEU A 161 3.74 7.85 -12.07
C LEU A 161 2.69 7.38 -13.08
N ARG A 162 1.40 7.69 -12.90
CA ARG A 162 0.34 7.33 -13.86
C ARG A 162 0.46 8.07 -15.21
N PRO A 163 0.82 9.37 -15.28
CA PRO A 163 1.23 9.99 -16.55
C PRO A 163 2.47 9.33 -17.16
N MET A 164 3.50 9.07 -16.36
CA MET A 164 4.76 8.47 -16.80
C MET A 164 4.56 7.06 -17.39
N ALA A 165 3.78 6.20 -16.72
CA ALA A 165 3.46 4.85 -17.19
C ALA A 165 2.66 4.84 -18.50
N ARG A 166 1.81 5.86 -18.73
CA ARG A 166 1.12 6.06 -20.02
C ARG A 166 2.04 6.60 -21.10
N TRP A 167 3.02 7.43 -20.75
CA TRP A 167 4.03 7.92 -21.69
C TRP A 167 4.94 6.80 -22.19
N PHE A 168 5.29 5.85 -21.33
CA PHE A 168 5.96 4.59 -21.71
C PHE A 168 5.05 3.57 -22.43
N GLY A 169 3.78 3.89 -22.68
CA GLY A 169 2.88 3.01 -23.46
C GLY A 169 2.42 1.73 -22.76
N LEU A 170 2.64 1.59 -21.45
CA LEU A 170 2.37 0.35 -20.71
C LEU A 170 0.87 -0.03 -20.71
N SER A 171 0.59 -1.34 -20.76
CA SER A 171 -0.78 -1.87 -20.67
C SER A 171 -1.42 -1.54 -19.31
N LYS A 172 -2.77 -1.49 -19.24
CA LYS A 172 -3.48 -1.11 -17.99
C LYS A 172 -3.14 -2.02 -16.79
N GLY A 173 -2.85 -3.30 -17.04
CA GLY A 173 -2.37 -4.24 -16.01
C GLY A 173 -0.97 -3.89 -15.54
N LYS A 174 0.00 -3.81 -16.47
CA LYS A 174 1.41 -3.49 -16.17
C LYS A 174 1.58 -2.10 -15.52
N GLN A 175 0.74 -1.12 -15.86
CA GLN A 175 0.73 0.22 -15.25
C GLN A 175 0.65 0.17 -13.72
N ALA A 176 -0.21 -0.65 -13.12
CA ALA A 176 -0.39 -0.68 -11.67
C ALA A 176 0.90 -1.13 -10.96
N ARG A 177 1.48 -2.24 -11.42
CA ARG A 177 2.71 -2.82 -10.88
C ARG A 177 3.93 -1.94 -11.12
N PHE A 178 4.04 -1.35 -12.30
CA PHE A 178 5.07 -0.36 -12.59
C PHE A 178 5.02 0.81 -11.59
N MET A 179 3.83 1.38 -11.32
CA MET A 179 3.70 2.45 -10.33
C MET A 179 4.06 2.00 -8.90
N GLU A 180 3.66 0.79 -8.49
CA GLU A 180 4.04 0.20 -7.18
C GLU A 180 5.57 0.11 -7.05
N GLN A 181 6.25 -0.46 -8.05
CA GLN A 181 7.71 -0.63 -8.02
C GLN A 181 8.46 0.70 -8.14
N VAL A 182 8.04 1.62 -9.00
CA VAL A 182 8.71 2.92 -9.13
C VAL A 182 8.53 3.78 -7.87
N TYR A 183 7.36 3.77 -7.22
CA TYR A 183 7.19 4.42 -5.92
C TYR A 183 8.14 3.84 -4.87
N THR A 184 8.25 2.51 -4.82
CA THR A 184 9.14 1.79 -3.89
C THR A 184 10.61 2.15 -4.14
N ALA A 185 11.02 2.22 -5.41
CA ALA A 185 12.37 2.65 -5.81
C ALA A 185 12.64 4.12 -5.43
N ILE A 186 11.68 5.04 -5.62
CA ILE A 186 11.81 6.45 -5.20
C ILE A 186 11.97 6.55 -3.68
N TYR A 187 11.16 5.81 -2.91
CA TYR A 187 11.24 5.81 -1.45
C TYR A 187 12.63 5.37 -0.97
N PHE A 188 13.11 4.20 -1.42
CA PHE A 188 14.41 3.70 -0.98
C PHE A 188 15.61 4.46 -1.58
N ALA A 189 15.46 5.12 -2.74
CA ALA A 189 16.47 6.04 -3.27
C ALA A 189 16.72 7.25 -2.34
N CYS A 190 15.69 7.68 -1.59
CA CYS A 190 15.82 8.73 -0.59
C CYS A 190 16.23 8.16 0.78
N LEU A 191 15.55 7.11 1.25
CA LEU A 191 15.71 6.60 2.62
C LEU A 191 16.95 5.71 2.81
N GLY A 192 17.40 4.98 1.79
CA GLY A 192 18.61 4.16 1.87
C GLY A 192 19.89 4.98 2.15
N PRO A 193 20.19 6.03 1.36
CA PRO A 193 21.32 6.92 1.63
C PRO A 193 21.18 7.67 2.97
N PHE A 194 19.96 8.06 3.35
CA PHE A 194 19.70 8.68 4.64
C PHE A 194 19.93 7.71 5.81
N GLY A 195 19.54 6.44 5.69
CA GLY A 195 19.81 5.37 6.65
C GLY A 195 21.30 5.10 6.82
N LEU A 196 22.06 5.06 5.71
CA LEU A 196 23.53 4.99 5.75
C LEU A 196 24.15 6.19 6.48
N TYR A 197 23.68 7.41 6.20
CA TYR A 197 24.13 8.61 6.90
C TYR A 197 23.83 8.55 8.40
N VAL A 198 22.62 8.15 8.79
CA VAL A 198 22.21 7.95 10.18
C VAL A 198 23.09 6.89 10.86
N MET A 199 23.33 5.75 10.21
CA MET A 199 24.19 4.69 10.73
C MET A 199 25.64 5.17 10.93
N SER A 200 26.15 6.08 10.09
CA SER A 200 27.50 6.68 10.25
C SER A 200 27.66 7.55 11.51
N LYS A 201 26.54 7.97 12.13
CA LYS A 201 26.52 8.71 13.40
C LYS A 201 26.45 7.80 14.64
N THR A 202 26.44 6.48 14.44
CA THR A 202 26.31 5.48 15.50
C THR A 202 27.53 4.55 15.54
N PRO A 203 27.83 3.88 16.67
CA PRO A 203 28.91 2.88 16.75
C PRO A 203 28.67 1.65 15.84
N VAL A 204 27.48 1.53 15.24
CA VAL A 204 27.07 0.49 14.28
C VAL A 204 27.55 0.77 12.85
N TRP A 205 28.36 1.81 12.63
CA TRP A 205 28.85 2.16 11.29
C TRP A 205 29.47 0.94 10.58
N TYR A 206 29.12 0.77 9.31
CA TYR A 206 29.50 -0.38 8.48
C TYR A 206 29.19 -1.75 9.12
N TYR A 207 28.06 -1.85 9.83
CA TYR A 207 27.56 -3.08 10.44
C TYR A 207 28.46 -3.66 11.55
N ASN A 208 29.20 -2.81 12.25
CA ASN A 208 29.94 -3.21 13.46
C ASN A 208 29.00 -3.80 14.52
N THR A 209 29.15 -5.09 14.81
CA THR A 209 28.29 -5.83 15.74
C THR A 209 28.56 -5.50 17.19
N THR A 210 29.82 -5.23 17.57
CA THR A 210 30.19 -4.83 18.94
C THR A 210 29.46 -3.55 19.34
N GLY A 211 29.39 -2.58 18.42
CA GLY A 211 28.66 -1.32 18.58
C GLY A 211 27.14 -1.46 18.72
N MET A 212 26.57 -2.66 18.49
CA MET A 212 25.15 -2.94 18.77
C MET A 212 24.88 -3.21 20.26
N TYR A 213 25.92 -3.52 21.05
CA TYR A 213 25.84 -3.92 22.45
C TYR A 213 26.63 -3.01 23.40
N GLU A 214 27.65 -2.30 22.92
CA GLU A 214 28.40 -1.28 23.67
C GLU A 214 27.47 -0.23 24.28
N ASN A 215 27.64 0.07 25.57
CA ASN A 215 26.83 1.05 26.31
C ASN A 215 25.31 0.78 26.34
N PHE A 216 24.89 -0.46 26.10
CA PHE A 216 23.50 -0.88 26.29
C PHE A 216 23.10 -0.81 27.79
N PRO A 217 21.93 -0.24 28.15
CA PRO A 217 20.78 0.05 27.29
C PRO A 217 20.78 1.43 26.63
N HIS A 218 20.51 1.44 25.32
CA HIS A 218 20.31 2.65 24.52
C HIS A 218 18.94 3.29 24.78
N ARG A 219 18.79 3.92 25.96
CA ARG A 219 17.57 4.61 26.39
C ARG A 219 17.23 5.82 25.53
N THR A 220 18.24 6.53 25.05
CA THR A 220 18.11 7.76 24.25
C THR A 220 18.77 7.63 22.90
N HIS A 221 18.32 8.45 21.95
CA HIS A 221 18.88 8.56 20.61
C HIS A 221 18.98 10.02 20.18
N GLU A 222 19.96 10.36 19.36
CA GLU A 222 20.00 11.64 18.66
C GLU A 222 18.72 11.82 17.81
N ALA A 223 18.27 13.07 17.66
CA ALA A 223 17.08 13.43 16.88
C ALA A 223 16.99 12.69 15.53
N ILE A 224 18.10 12.64 14.78
CA ILE A 224 18.14 12.03 13.45
C ILE A 224 17.95 10.51 13.47
N VAL A 225 18.55 9.83 14.45
CA VAL A 225 18.43 8.38 14.65
C VAL A 225 17.00 8.04 15.07
N LYS A 226 16.43 8.78 16.03
CA LYS A 226 15.04 8.58 16.47
C LYS A 226 14.05 8.84 15.34
N PHE A 227 14.23 9.94 14.59
CA PHE A 227 13.39 10.29 13.45
C PHE A 227 13.40 9.18 12.39
N TYR A 228 14.59 8.78 11.92
CA TYR A 228 14.72 7.73 10.91
C TYR A 228 14.05 6.43 11.36
N TYR A 229 14.31 5.99 12.59
CA TYR A 229 13.76 4.75 13.12
C TYR A 229 12.22 4.78 13.20
N LEU A 230 11.63 5.87 13.72
CA LEU A 230 10.17 6.00 13.81
C LEU A 230 9.50 6.23 12.44
N PHE A 231 10.15 6.95 11.53
CA PHE A 231 9.67 7.15 10.16
C PHE A 231 9.65 5.84 9.37
N GLN A 232 10.69 5.01 9.53
CA GLN A 232 10.71 3.65 8.98
C GLN A 232 9.61 2.77 9.59
N ALA A 233 9.38 2.84 10.91
CA ALA A 233 8.26 2.14 11.54
C ALA A 233 6.90 2.58 10.95
N ALA A 234 6.74 3.87 10.63
CA ALA A 234 5.56 4.42 9.98
C ALA A 234 5.37 3.94 8.53
N TYR A 235 6.45 3.72 7.78
CA TYR A 235 6.42 3.12 6.45
C TYR A 235 6.03 1.65 6.48
N TRP A 236 6.65 0.85 7.35
CA TRP A 236 6.30 -0.57 7.49
C TRP A 236 4.87 -0.77 8.02
N ALA A 237 4.38 0.12 8.90
CA ALA A 237 2.97 0.16 9.29
C ALA A 237 2.05 0.56 8.11
N GLN A 238 2.44 1.54 7.29
CA GLN A 238 1.69 1.95 6.09
C GLN A 238 1.60 0.82 5.07
N GLN A 239 2.68 0.09 4.82
CA GLN A 239 2.68 -1.04 3.88
C GLN A 239 1.86 -2.23 4.41
N ALA A 240 1.93 -2.51 5.73
CA ALA A 240 1.07 -3.50 6.36
C ALA A 240 -0.43 -3.15 6.25
N ILE A 241 -0.81 -1.88 6.39
CA ILE A 241 -2.19 -1.42 6.19
C ILE A 241 -2.63 -1.61 4.73
N VAL A 242 -1.79 -1.27 3.76
CA VAL A 242 -2.06 -1.48 2.33
C VAL A 242 -2.28 -2.96 2.00
N LEU A 243 -1.45 -3.84 2.57
CA LEU A 243 -1.57 -5.30 2.45
C LEU A 243 -2.88 -5.82 3.05
N VAL A 244 -3.20 -5.45 4.30
CA VAL A 244 -4.38 -5.94 5.04
C VAL A 244 -5.70 -5.44 4.44
N LEU A 245 -5.71 -4.21 3.89
CA LEU A 245 -6.87 -3.66 3.19
C LEU A 245 -7.05 -4.22 1.76
N GLY A 246 -6.13 -5.06 1.27
CA GLY A 246 -6.20 -5.65 -0.07
C GLY A 246 -6.09 -4.60 -1.20
N LEU A 247 -5.38 -3.49 -0.95
CA LEU A 247 -5.23 -2.41 -1.93
C LEU A 247 -4.23 -2.74 -3.06
N GLU A 248 -3.42 -3.79 -2.88
CA GLU A 248 -2.54 -4.38 -3.90
C GLU A 248 -3.09 -5.75 -4.34
N LYS A 249 -3.09 -6.07 -5.65
CA LYS A 249 -3.56 -7.38 -6.15
C LYS A 249 -2.72 -8.51 -5.52
N PRO A 250 -3.31 -9.50 -4.83
CA PRO A 250 -2.58 -10.57 -4.16
C PRO A 250 -1.61 -11.30 -5.10
N ARG A 251 -0.41 -11.59 -4.61
CA ARG A 251 0.65 -12.31 -5.34
C ARG A 251 0.66 -13.80 -4.95
N LYS A 252 1.38 -14.64 -5.70
CA LYS A 252 1.49 -16.07 -5.38
C LYS A 252 2.18 -16.36 -4.04
N ASP A 253 3.02 -15.43 -3.56
CA ASP A 253 3.73 -15.46 -2.27
C ASP A 253 3.05 -14.62 -1.16
N PHE A 254 1.73 -14.41 -1.25
CA PHE A 254 0.99 -13.56 -0.30
C PHE A 254 1.04 -14.04 1.16
N LYS A 255 1.12 -15.35 1.41
CA LYS A 255 1.20 -15.89 2.78
C LYS A 255 2.55 -15.59 3.43
N GLU A 256 3.61 -15.77 2.66
CA GLU A 256 5.00 -15.51 3.03
C GLU A 256 5.21 -13.99 3.23
N LEU A 257 4.57 -13.17 2.38
CA LEU A 257 4.54 -11.72 2.53
C LEU A 257 3.80 -11.26 3.81
N ILE A 258 2.68 -11.89 4.18
CA ILE A 258 2.01 -11.65 5.48
C ILE A 258 2.93 -12.07 6.63
N ALA A 259 3.50 -13.27 6.59
CA ALA A 259 4.40 -13.78 7.63
C ALA A 259 5.60 -12.84 7.84
N HIS A 260 6.16 -12.30 6.76
CA HIS A 260 7.18 -11.25 6.83
C HIS A 260 6.69 -9.98 7.51
N HIS A 261 5.53 -9.43 7.15
CA HIS A 261 5.03 -8.22 7.80
C HIS A 261 4.82 -8.42 9.31
N ILE A 262 4.37 -9.62 9.74
CA ILE A 262 4.27 -9.98 11.15
C ILE A 262 5.65 -9.98 11.82
N VAL A 263 6.63 -10.70 11.25
CA VAL A 263 8.00 -10.79 11.80
C VAL A 263 8.70 -9.42 11.83
N SER A 264 8.57 -8.63 10.76
CA SER A 264 9.15 -7.30 10.64
C SER A 264 8.53 -6.32 11.65
N LEU A 265 7.21 -6.26 11.78
CA LEU A 265 6.56 -5.40 12.78
C LEU A 265 6.91 -5.81 14.23
N LEU A 266 7.05 -7.11 14.50
CA LEU A 266 7.54 -7.60 15.80
C LEU A 266 8.99 -7.18 16.05
N LEU A 267 9.90 -7.32 15.08
CA LEU A 267 11.28 -6.87 15.19
C LEU A 267 11.36 -5.36 15.48
N ILE A 268 10.60 -4.55 14.74
CA ILE A 268 10.56 -3.09 14.90
C ILE A 268 10.04 -2.72 16.30
N GLY A 269 8.87 -3.24 16.69
CA GLY A 269 8.24 -2.92 17.97
C GLY A 269 9.07 -3.35 19.17
N LEU A 270 9.58 -4.60 19.16
CA LEU A 270 10.35 -5.15 20.26
C LEU A 270 11.75 -4.52 20.35
N SER A 271 12.45 -4.31 19.24
CA SER A 271 13.78 -3.69 19.29
C SER A 271 13.73 -2.19 19.65
N TYR A 272 12.63 -1.49 19.32
CA TYR A 272 12.39 -0.16 19.87
C TYR A 272 12.14 -0.20 21.39
N ARG A 273 11.19 -1.04 21.84
CA ARG A 273 10.74 -1.14 23.24
C ARG A 273 11.79 -1.65 24.21
N PHE A 274 12.69 -2.52 23.76
CA PHE A 274 13.74 -3.15 24.58
C PHE A 274 15.16 -2.67 24.22
N HIS A 275 15.30 -1.48 23.62
CA HIS A 275 16.59 -0.80 23.37
C HIS A 275 17.58 -1.47 22.38
N PHE A 276 17.15 -2.50 21.65
CA PHE A 276 17.91 -3.12 20.54
C PHE A 276 17.83 -2.32 19.22
N THR A 277 17.59 -1.01 19.28
CA THR A 277 17.41 -0.11 18.13
C THR A 277 18.60 -0.10 17.17
N TYR A 278 19.81 -0.36 17.65
CA TYR A 278 21.02 -0.45 16.83
C TYR A 278 21.06 -1.73 15.96
N ILE A 279 20.56 -2.86 16.47
CA ILE A 279 20.32 -4.06 15.63
C ILE A 279 19.26 -3.73 14.57
N GLY A 280 18.16 -3.07 14.98
CA GLY A 280 17.10 -2.65 14.06
C GLY A 280 17.58 -1.67 12.97
N LEU A 281 18.48 -0.74 13.30
CA LEU A 281 19.08 0.20 12.35
C LEU A 281 19.92 -0.51 11.27
N ALA A 282 20.74 -1.49 11.66
CA ALA A 282 21.48 -2.33 10.72
C ALA A 282 20.54 -3.15 9.82
N VAL A 283 19.51 -3.77 10.40
CA VAL A 283 18.50 -4.53 9.65
C VAL A 283 17.76 -3.63 8.65
N TYR A 284 17.23 -2.49 9.06
CA TYR A 284 16.59 -1.52 8.14
C TYR A 284 17.52 -1.13 6.98
N THR A 285 18.77 -0.76 7.27
CA THR A 285 19.71 -0.28 6.26
C THR A 285 20.03 -1.37 5.22
N THR A 286 20.24 -2.62 5.63
CA THR A 286 20.40 -3.74 4.67
C THR A 286 19.15 -3.97 3.82
N HIS A 287 17.96 -3.83 4.42
CA HIS A 287 16.70 -4.12 3.77
C HIS A 287 16.39 -3.08 2.69
N ASP A 288 16.40 -1.80 3.06
CA ASP A 288 16.21 -0.65 2.16
C ASP A 288 17.13 -0.70 0.93
N ILE A 289 18.43 -0.97 1.14
CA ILE A 289 19.40 -1.06 0.05
C ILE A 289 19.02 -2.18 -0.92
N SER A 290 18.76 -3.38 -0.43
CA SER A 290 18.37 -4.50 -1.30
C SER A 290 17.02 -4.32 -1.99
N ASP A 291 16.05 -3.67 -1.34
CA ASP A 291 14.71 -3.45 -1.89
C ASP A 291 14.69 -2.34 -2.94
N PHE A 292 15.59 -1.36 -2.85
CA PHE A 292 15.87 -0.44 -3.95
C PHE A 292 16.25 -1.21 -5.23
N PHE A 293 17.26 -2.09 -5.15
CA PHE A 293 17.71 -2.89 -6.31
C PHE A 293 16.64 -3.87 -6.81
N LEU A 294 15.80 -4.43 -5.94
CA LEU A 294 14.66 -5.26 -6.33
C LEU A 294 13.62 -4.45 -7.14
N ALA A 295 13.22 -3.30 -6.62
CA ALA A 295 12.18 -2.46 -7.20
C ALA A 295 12.61 -1.85 -8.54
N THR A 296 13.86 -1.40 -8.64
CA THR A 296 14.45 -0.93 -9.92
C THR A 296 14.62 -2.06 -10.91
N SER A 297 15.03 -3.27 -10.49
CA SER A 297 15.16 -4.42 -11.40
C SER A 297 13.81 -4.81 -12.00
N LYS A 298 12.72 -4.79 -11.21
CA LYS A 298 11.36 -5.00 -11.74
C LYS A 298 10.89 -3.85 -12.63
N THR A 299 11.21 -2.61 -12.27
CA THR A 299 10.93 -1.43 -13.10
C THR A 299 11.60 -1.53 -14.49
N LEU A 300 12.87 -1.95 -14.56
CA LEU A 300 13.59 -2.13 -15.81
C LEU A 300 13.01 -3.26 -16.67
N ASN A 301 12.55 -4.35 -16.03
CA ASN A 301 11.85 -5.45 -16.70
C ASN A 301 10.52 -4.98 -17.31
N TYR A 302 9.69 -4.24 -16.56
CA TYR A 302 8.45 -3.66 -17.09
C TYR A 302 8.63 -2.64 -18.22
N LEU A 303 9.84 -2.14 -18.44
CA LEU A 303 10.20 -1.22 -19.53
C LEU A 303 10.95 -1.92 -20.68
N ASP A 304 11.02 -3.26 -20.68
CA ASP A 304 11.74 -4.09 -21.66
C ASP A 304 13.19 -3.62 -21.90
N SER A 305 13.86 -3.15 -20.83
CA SER A 305 15.15 -2.48 -20.94
C SER A 305 16.30 -3.46 -21.25
N PRO A 306 17.21 -3.14 -22.19
CA PRO A 306 18.29 -4.06 -22.58
C PRO A 306 19.30 -4.35 -21.44
N ILE A 307 19.32 -3.53 -20.38
CA ILE A 307 20.20 -3.71 -19.21
C ILE A 307 19.61 -4.61 -18.11
N VAL A 308 18.41 -5.18 -18.29
CA VAL A 308 17.74 -6.02 -17.28
C VAL A 308 18.62 -7.18 -16.80
N GLY A 309 19.26 -7.92 -17.71
CA GLY A 309 20.12 -9.05 -17.35
C GLY A 309 21.31 -8.66 -16.45
N PRO A 310 22.18 -7.73 -16.88
CA PRO A 310 23.28 -7.22 -16.05
C PRO A 310 22.80 -6.60 -14.73
N TYR A 311 21.70 -5.84 -14.74
CA TYR A 311 21.16 -5.21 -13.54
C TYR A 311 20.62 -6.24 -12.54
N PHE A 312 19.91 -7.26 -13.03
CA PHE A 312 19.39 -8.36 -12.21
C PHE A 312 20.52 -9.16 -11.54
N PHE A 313 21.65 -9.35 -12.22
CA PHE A 313 22.84 -9.96 -11.60
C PHE A 313 23.41 -9.11 -10.45
N VAL A 314 23.54 -7.79 -10.65
CA VAL A 314 23.95 -6.86 -9.58
C VAL A 314 22.97 -6.90 -8.40
N PHE A 315 21.67 -6.85 -8.68
CA PHE A 315 20.61 -7.02 -7.68
C PHE A 315 20.79 -8.32 -6.88
N MET A 316 21.02 -9.46 -7.54
CA MET A 316 21.23 -10.75 -6.86
C MET A 316 22.47 -10.74 -5.94
N MET A 317 23.57 -10.10 -6.36
CA MET A 317 24.76 -9.96 -5.51
C MET A 317 24.49 -9.07 -4.28
N VAL A 318 23.82 -7.94 -4.47
CA VAL A 318 23.43 -7.04 -3.37
C VAL A 318 22.46 -7.73 -2.42
N TRP A 319 21.49 -8.49 -2.93
CA TRP A 319 20.58 -9.29 -2.12
C TRP A 319 21.34 -10.28 -1.25
N ILE A 320 22.25 -11.08 -1.82
CA ILE A 320 23.03 -12.07 -1.05
C ILE A 320 23.87 -11.38 0.04
N TYR A 321 24.53 -10.28 -0.28
CA TYR A 321 25.35 -9.54 0.69
C TYR A 321 24.50 -8.94 1.83
N CYS A 322 23.51 -8.12 1.49
CA CYS A 322 22.69 -7.40 2.46
C CYS A 322 21.73 -8.32 3.25
N ARG A 323 21.02 -9.24 2.57
CA ARG A 323 19.99 -10.08 3.20
C ARG A 323 20.53 -11.34 3.86
N HIS A 324 21.72 -11.83 3.49
CA HIS A 324 22.29 -13.05 4.07
C HIS A 324 23.62 -12.83 4.76
N TYR A 325 24.65 -12.30 4.09
CA TYR A 325 25.98 -12.19 4.73
C TYR A 325 25.93 -11.31 5.99
N ILE A 326 25.40 -10.09 5.88
CA ILE A 326 25.27 -9.19 7.04
C ILE A 326 24.24 -9.72 8.06
N ASN A 327 23.12 -10.30 7.61
CA ASN A 327 22.11 -10.85 8.53
C ASN A 327 22.65 -12.03 9.36
N LEU A 328 23.40 -12.94 8.73
CA LEU A 328 24.08 -14.05 9.41
C LEU A 328 25.18 -13.55 10.35
N GLN A 329 25.89 -12.48 10.01
CA GLN A 329 26.85 -11.83 10.92
C GLN A 329 26.14 -11.27 12.18
N ILE A 330 24.98 -10.63 12.03
CA ILE A 330 24.17 -10.15 13.16
C ILE A 330 23.64 -11.34 13.99
N ILE A 331 23.16 -12.41 13.36
CA ILE A 331 22.73 -13.61 14.08
C ILE A 331 23.90 -14.25 14.83
N TRP A 332 25.09 -14.30 14.23
CA TRP A 332 26.31 -14.82 14.86
C TRP A 332 26.71 -14.01 16.10
N SER A 333 26.65 -12.67 16.03
CA SER A 333 26.97 -11.80 17.17
C SER A 333 26.03 -12.00 18.37
N LEU A 334 24.81 -12.50 18.15
CA LEU A 334 23.92 -12.91 19.24
C LEU A 334 24.47 -14.07 20.07
N PHE A 335 25.35 -14.90 19.51
CA PHE A 335 25.98 -16.03 20.21
C PHE A 335 27.37 -15.70 20.76
N THR A 336 28.13 -14.80 20.12
CA THR A 336 29.49 -14.43 20.53
C THR A 336 29.59 -13.19 21.41
N GLU A 337 28.87 -12.11 21.04
CA GLU A 337 29.06 -10.76 21.59
C GLU A 337 27.95 -10.36 22.58
N PHE A 338 26.71 -10.83 22.38
CA PHE A 338 25.56 -10.44 23.21
C PHE A 338 25.78 -10.62 24.72
N ARG A 339 26.50 -11.68 25.12
CA ARG A 339 26.77 -11.99 26.54
C ARG A 339 28.07 -11.40 27.06
N THR A 340 28.99 -10.99 26.19
CA THR A 340 30.36 -10.62 26.53
C THR A 340 30.58 -9.11 26.47
N VAL A 341 29.85 -8.40 25.60
CA VAL A 341 29.91 -6.94 25.44
C VAL A 341 28.89 -6.27 26.36
N GLY A 342 29.36 -5.72 27.48
CA GLY A 342 28.53 -5.06 28.49
C GLY A 342 27.70 -6.02 29.36
N PRO A 343 26.95 -5.53 30.36
CA PRO A 343 26.24 -6.36 31.32
C PRO A 343 25.27 -7.36 30.67
N PHE A 344 25.15 -8.55 31.26
CA PHE A 344 24.19 -9.58 30.87
C PHE A 344 23.36 -9.97 32.09
N GLU A 345 22.38 -9.13 32.40
CA GLU A 345 21.47 -9.24 33.52
C GLU A 345 20.09 -8.72 33.12
N LEU A 346 19.07 -9.03 33.93
CA LEU A 346 17.73 -8.47 33.75
C LEU A 346 17.43 -7.57 34.94
N ASP A 347 17.37 -6.27 34.69
CA ASP A 347 16.94 -5.28 35.67
C ASP A 347 15.92 -4.31 35.04
N TRP A 348 14.79 -4.17 35.71
CA TRP A 348 13.68 -3.32 35.30
C TRP A 348 13.87 -1.85 35.71
N GLU A 349 14.64 -1.57 36.77
CA GLU A 349 14.91 -0.21 37.23
C GLU A 349 15.94 0.49 36.32
N THR A 350 17.00 -0.23 35.92
CA THR A 350 17.97 0.27 34.94
C THR A 350 17.59 0.03 33.48
N GLU A 351 16.38 -0.47 33.19
CA GLU A 351 15.93 -0.86 31.83
C GLU A 351 16.95 -1.78 31.10
N GLN A 352 17.70 -2.57 31.87
CA GLN A 352 18.73 -3.48 31.39
C GLN A 352 18.06 -4.80 30.99
N TYR A 353 17.81 -4.95 29.69
CA TYR A 353 17.08 -6.09 29.13
C TYR A 353 17.96 -7.15 28.48
N LYS A 354 19.31 -7.07 28.56
CA LYS A 354 20.23 -8.09 28.01
C LYS A 354 20.25 -9.36 28.86
N CYS A 355 19.32 -10.26 28.60
CA CYS A 355 19.18 -11.53 29.30
C CYS A 355 19.00 -12.72 28.32
N LEU A 356 18.87 -13.93 28.86
CA LEU A 356 18.64 -15.13 28.05
C LEU A 356 17.35 -15.05 27.22
N LEU A 357 16.28 -14.48 27.80
CA LEU A 357 14.99 -14.34 27.12
C LEU A 357 15.07 -13.38 25.93
N SER A 358 15.72 -12.22 26.09
CA SER A 358 15.92 -11.28 24.98
C SER A 358 16.81 -11.88 23.88
N GLN A 359 17.84 -12.64 24.26
CA GLN A 359 18.71 -13.34 23.31
C GLN A 359 17.88 -14.33 22.48
N MET A 360 17.09 -15.20 23.14
CA MET A 360 16.23 -16.18 22.46
C MET A 360 15.20 -15.54 21.53
N ILE A 361 14.48 -14.50 21.98
CA ILE A 361 13.47 -13.81 21.17
C ILE A 361 14.12 -13.12 19.96
N THR A 362 15.23 -12.41 20.16
CA THR A 362 15.95 -11.69 19.08
C THR A 362 16.49 -12.67 18.05
N THR A 363 17.13 -13.76 18.49
CA THR A 363 17.60 -14.84 17.61
C THR A 363 16.45 -15.49 16.84
N ALA A 364 15.32 -15.80 17.49
CA ALA A 364 14.18 -16.44 16.85
C ALA A 364 13.57 -15.55 15.76
N LEU A 365 13.39 -14.24 16.02
CA LEU A 365 12.83 -13.30 15.04
C LEU A 365 13.77 -13.06 13.86
N LEU A 366 15.07 -12.85 14.11
CA LEU A 366 16.05 -12.65 13.04
C LEU A 366 16.28 -13.93 12.22
N SER A 367 16.28 -15.11 12.84
CA SER A 367 16.34 -16.38 12.12
C SER A 367 15.09 -16.62 11.27
N SER A 368 13.92 -16.19 11.76
CA SER A 368 12.65 -16.25 10.99
C SER A 368 12.70 -15.31 9.77
N LEU A 369 13.24 -14.10 9.94
CA LEU A 369 13.48 -13.14 8.86
C LEU A 369 14.50 -13.70 7.84
N GLN A 370 15.58 -14.33 8.30
CA GLN A 370 16.58 -14.99 7.45
C GLN A 370 15.99 -16.17 6.67
N ALA A 371 15.12 -16.97 7.28
CA ALA A 371 14.42 -18.06 6.59
C ALA A 371 13.51 -17.55 5.46
N LEU A 372 12.78 -16.45 5.69
CA LEU A 372 11.99 -15.77 4.66
C LEU A 372 12.88 -15.20 3.55
N ASN A 373 14.00 -14.56 3.90
CA ASN A 373 14.99 -14.08 2.92
C ASN A 373 15.52 -15.24 2.05
N LEU A 374 15.78 -16.42 2.63
CA LEU A 374 16.23 -17.61 1.90
C LEU A 374 15.14 -18.18 0.97
N PHE A 375 13.88 -18.18 1.40
CA PHE A 375 12.75 -18.48 0.52
C PHE A 375 12.72 -17.53 -0.68
N TRP A 376 12.93 -16.23 -0.49
CA TRP A 376 12.96 -15.31 -1.63
C TRP A 376 14.19 -15.51 -2.53
N LEU A 377 15.37 -15.78 -1.96
CA LEU A 377 16.59 -16.12 -2.71
C LEU A 377 16.38 -17.32 -3.63
N PHE A 378 15.70 -18.38 -3.17
CA PHE A 378 15.45 -19.57 -3.99
C PHE A 378 14.79 -19.23 -5.33
N HIS A 379 13.80 -18.32 -5.34
CA HIS A 379 13.18 -17.89 -6.60
C HIS A 379 14.07 -16.91 -7.38
N ILE A 380 14.84 -16.02 -6.72
CA ILE A 380 15.79 -15.14 -7.42
C ILE A 380 16.78 -15.98 -8.23
N VAL A 381 17.32 -17.04 -7.62
CA VAL A 381 18.21 -18.01 -8.29
C VAL A 381 17.47 -18.81 -9.37
N ARG A 382 16.20 -19.20 -9.15
CA ARG A 382 15.36 -19.86 -10.17
C ARG A 382 15.14 -18.97 -11.41
N ILE A 383 14.88 -17.67 -11.21
CA ILE A 383 14.74 -16.68 -12.28
C ILE A 383 16.09 -16.49 -12.99
N ALA A 384 17.20 -16.40 -12.25
CA ALA A 384 18.55 -16.34 -12.83
C ALA A 384 18.84 -17.56 -13.73
N TYR A 385 18.51 -18.76 -13.25
CA TYR A 385 18.66 -20.00 -14.02
C TYR A 385 17.80 -20.01 -15.29
N ARG A 386 16.53 -19.58 -15.18
CA ARG A 386 15.64 -19.44 -16.34
C ARG A 386 16.18 -18.45 -17.36
N PHE A 387 16.65 -17.29 -16.92
CA PHE A 387 17.21 -16.25 -17.79
C PHE A 387 18.43 -16.77 -18.57
N ILE A 388 19.34 -17.50 -17.91
CA ILE A 388 20.51 -18.11 -18.56
C ILE A 388 20.12 -19.23 -19.54
N ARG A 389 19.07 -20.01 -19.23
CA ARG A 389 18.66 -21.17 -20.06
C ARG A 389 17.75 -20.85 -21.23
N TYR A 390 16.89 -19.85 -21.09
CA TYR A 390 15.78 -19.59 -22.02
C TYR A 390 15.69 -18.13 -22.48
N SER A 391 16.59 -17.25 -22.03
CA SER A 391 16.63 -15.81 -22.36
C SER A 391 15.36 -15.01 -22.02
N SER A 392 14.43 -15.56 -21.22
CA SER A 392 13.30 -14.83 -20.62
C SER A 392 13.61 -14.47 -19.16
N ALA A 393 13.28 -13.23 -18.79
CA ALA A 393 13.48 -12.66 -17.46
C ALA A 393 12.21 -12.70 -16.58
N ASP A 394 11.17 -13.45 -16.98
CA ASP A 394 9.89 -13.44 -16.27
C ASP A 394 9.96 -14.09 -14.88
N ASP A 395 9.40 -13.38 -13.91
CA ASP A 395 9.22 -13.84 -12.53
C ASP A 395 7.90 -14.64 -12.43
N ASP A 396 8.01 -15.96 -12.27
CA ASP A 396 6.89 -16.91 -12.11
C ASP A 396 5.85 -16.48 -11.04
N ARG A 397 6.23 -15.60 -10.10
CA ARG A 397 5.34 -15.04 -9.07
C ARG A 397 4.32 -14.04 -9.64
N SER A 398 4.68 -13.39 -10.75
CA SER A 398 3.85 -12.46 -11.52
C SER A 398 3.07 -13.12 -12.67
N ASP A 399 3.19 -14.43 -12.90
CA ASP A 399 2.37 -15.20 -13.86
C ASP A 399 0.90 -15.34 -13.40
N ASN A 400 0.24 -14.20 -13.14
CA ASN A 400 -1.21 -13.98 -13.05
C ASN A 400 -1.52 -12.49 -13.38
N GLU A 401 -0.62 -11.85 -14.13
CA GLU A 401 -0.63 -10.41 -14.48
C GLU A 401 -0.90 -10.15 -15.97
N GLU A 402 -0.91 -11.20 -16.82
CA GLU A 402 -1.22 -11.10 -18.25
C GLU A 402 -2.56 -11.75 -18.64
N ASP A 403 -2.90 -12.91 -18.07
CA ASP A 403 -4.05 -13.76 -18.45
C ASP A 403 -5.46 -13.12 -18.33
N GLU A 404 -5.61 -12.03 -17.56
CA GLU A 404 -6.90 -11.34 -17.39
C GLU A 404 -7.18 -10.27 -18.48
N SER A 405 -6.32 -10.13 -19.50
CA SER A 405 -6.44 -9.03 -20.48
C SER A 405 -6.98 -9.42 -21.86
N ASP A 406 -6.95 -10.69 -22.26
CA ASP A 406 -7.40 -11.14 -23.60
C ASP A 406 -8.87 -11.61 -23.67
N ASP A 407 -9.50 -12.00 -22.55
CA ASP A 407 -10.83 -12.62 -22.53
C ASP A 407 -12.01 -11.62 -22.69
N SER A 408 -11.81 -10.56 -23.47
CA SER A 408 -12.83 -9.52 -23.73
C SER A 408 -13.03 -9.15 -25.20
N ASN A 409 -12.38 -9.85 -26.15
CA ASN A 409 -12.43 -9.49 -27.57
C ASN A 409 -12.73 -10.63 -28.57
N VAL A 410 -13.06 -11.85 -28.11
CA VAL A 410 -13.42 -12.98 -28.98
C VAL A 410 -14.94 -13.24 -29.00
N SER A 411 -15.73 -12.29 -29.51
CA SER A 411 -17.15 -12.54 -29.78
C SER A 411 -17.78 -11.66 -30.87
N SER A 412 -17.10 -11.41 -32.01
CA SER A 412 -17.75 -10.80 -33.18
C SER A 412 -17.08 -11.09 -34.54
N GLU A 413 -16.91 -12.36 -34.90
CA GLU A 413 -16.91 -12.76 -36.32
C GLU A 413 -18.08 -13.70 -36.60
N LYS A 414 -19.13 -13.16 -37.23
CA LYS A 414 -20.19 -13.98 -37.83
C LYS A 414 -19.66 -14.56 -39.14
N LYS A 415 -19.46 -15.87 -39.20
CA LYS A 415 -19.41 -16.58 -40.49
C LYS A 415 -20.78 -16.50 -41.16
N GLU A 416 -20.81 -16.04 -42.41
CA GLU A 416 -21.97 -16.23 -43.28
C GLU A 416 -22.06 -17.72 -43.70
N PRO A 417 -23.27 -18.30 -43.81
CA PRO A 417 -23.43 -19.65 -44.34
C PRO A 417 -23.41 -19.62 -45.87
N SER A 418 -22.43 -20.30 -46.47
CA SER A 418 -22.42 -20.59 -47.90
C SER A 418 -23.55 -21.55 -48.28
N VAL A 419 -24.43 -21.13 -49.20
CA VAL A 419 -25.51 -21.97 -49.73
C VAL A 419 -24.98 -22.74 -50.94
N ASP A 420 -24.84 -24.06 -50.81
CA ASP A 420 -24.56 -24.95 -51.94
C ASP A 420 -25.79 -25.04 -52.85
N ILE A 421 -25.69 -24.47 -54.06
CA ILE A 421 -26.64 -24.70 -55.13
C ILE A 421 -26.15 -25.90 -55.96
N LYS A 422 -26.80 -27.05 -55.79
CA LYS A 422 -26.68 -28.14 -56.77
C LYS A 422 -27.31 -27.72 -58.08
N VAL A 423 -26.53 -27.69 -59.16
CA VAL A 423 -27.03 -27.72 -60.53
C VAL A 423 -26.82 -29.13 -61.06
N THR A 424 -27.91 -29.81 -61.39
CA THR A 424 -27.94 -31.11 -62.08
C THR A 424 -28.29 -30.90 -63.55
N ASP A 425 -27.50 -31.52 -64.43
CA ASP A 425 -27.80 -31.75 -65.86
C ASP A 425 -27.99 -30.48 -66.73
N GLU A 426 -27.94 -30.50 -68.07
CA GLU A 426 -27.96 -31.61 -69.04
C GLU A 426 -27.22 -31.21 -70.35
N LYS A 427 -26.73 -32.23 -71.10
CA LYS A 427 -26.37 -32.29 -72.54
C LYS A 427 -26.27 -30.99 -73.38
N ASN A 428 -25.16 -30.83 -74.10
CA ASN A 428 -25.07 -31.31 -75.50
C ASN A 428 -23.61 -31.43 -75.98
#